data_AF-A0A3D6D2Z3-F1
#
_entry.id   AF-A0A3D6D2Z3-F1
#
_cell.length_a   1.000
_cell.length_b   1.000
_cell.length_c   1.000
_cell.angle_alpha   90.00
_cell.angle_beta   90.00
_cell.angle_gamma   90.00
#
_symmetry.space_group_name_H-M   'P 1'
#
loop_
_entity.id
_entity.type
_entity.pdbx_description
1 polymer ?
#
loop_
_entity_poly.entity_id
_entity_poly.type
_entity_poly.pdbx_seq_one_letter_code
_entity_poly.pdbx_strand_id
1 'polypeptide(L)' 'YGKILDRFNELEAAHSGLFFAGHYRNGISLGDSILAGLDVTHRINQQ' A
#
# COMPACT_ATOMS: atom_id res chain seq x y z
N TYR A 1 7.56 9.25 -8.76
CA TYR A 1 6.40 8.47 -8.27
C TYR A 1 5.46 9.22 -7.31
N GLY A 2 5.84 10.37 -6.73
CA GLY A 2 5.02 11.08 -5.72
C GLY A 2 3.54 11.25 -6.05
N LYS A 3 3.18 11.78 -7.22
CA LYS A 3 1.77 11.96 -7.63
C LYS A 3 0.95 10.66 -7.64
N ILE A 4 1.57 9.50 -7.90
CA ILE A 4 0.88 8.20 -7.88
C ILE A 4 0.68 7.74 -6.42
N LEU A 5 1.67 7.96 -5.56
CA LEU A 5 1.56 7.68 -4.12
C LEU A 5 0.47 8.52 -3.48
N ASP A 6 0.40 9.81 -3.81
CA ASP A 6 -0.64 10.71 -3.34
C ASP A 6 -2.02 10.20 -3.77
N ARG A 7 -2.14 9.76 -5.04
CA ARG A 7 -3.40 9.19 -5.54
C ARG A 7 -3.78 7.88 -4.84
N PHE A 8 -2.83 7.03 -4.49
CA PHE A 8 -3.10 5.84 -3.68
C PHE A 8 -3.62 6.22 -2.30
N ASN A 9 -2.98 7.17 -1.64
CA ASN A 9 -3.41 7.64 -0.32
C ASN A 9 -4.83 8.24 -0.36
N GLU A 10 -5.14 9.04 -1.38
CA GLU A 10 -6.50 9.57 -1.60
C GLU A 10 -7.54 8.46 -1.75
N LEU A 11 -7.23 7.41 -2.53
CA LEU A 11 -8.14 6.29 -2.76
C LEU A 11 -8.33 5.43 -1.51
N GLU A 12 -7.26 5.14 -0.75
CA GLU A 12 -7.36 4.42 0.53
C GLU A 12 -8.20 5.21 1.54
N ALA A 13 -8.06 6.55 1.57
CA ALA A 13 -8.86 7.40 2.44
C ALA A 13 -10.35 7.45 2.04
N ALA A 14 -10.65 7.41 0.74
CA ALA A 14 -12.02 7.46 0.23
C ALA A 14 -12.77 6.12 0.31
N HIS A 15 -12.06 4.99 0.41
CA HIS A 15 -12.63 3.66 0.35
C HIS A 15 -12.15 2.80 1.53
N SER A 16 -12.95 2.76 2.60
CA SER A 16 -12.67 1.87 3.74
C SER A 16 -12.53 0.42 3.29
N GLY A 17 -11.46 -0.25 3.70
CA GLY A 17 -11.12 -1.62 3.31
C GLY A 17 -10.26 -1.75 2.04
N LEU A 18 -9.97 -0.65 1.33
CA LEU A 18 -9.01 -0.65 0.23
C LEU A 18 -7.60 -0.35 0.72
N PHE A 19 -6.63 -1.19 0.32
CA PHE A 19 -5.22 -1.03 0.65
C PHE A 19 -4.35 -1.33 -0.57
N PHE A 20 -3.40 -0.47 -0.87
CA PHE A 20 -2.40 -0.69 -1.91
C PHE A 20 -1.09 -1.22 -1.31
N ALA A 21 -0.53 -2.24 -1.97
CA ALA A 21 0.76 -2.85 -1.66
C ALA A 21 1.55 -3.11 -2.95
N GLY A 22 2.87 -3.18 -2.82
CA GLY A 22 3.76 -3.69 -3.85
C GLY A 22 4.48 -2.59 -4.61
N HIS A 23 4.87 -2.89 -5.84
CA HIS A 23 5.93 -2.16 -6.55
C HIS A 23 5.77 -0.64 -6.56
N TYR A 24 4.61 -0.15 -6.98
CA TYR A 24 4.36 1.28 -7.11
C TYR A 24 4.34 2.05 -5.78
N ARG A 25 4.39 1.36 -4.63
CA ARG A 25 4.38 1.93 -3.27
C ARG A 25 5.62 1.62 -2.45
N ASN A 26 6.11 0.38 -2.47
CA ASN A 26 7.07 -0.13 -1.47
C ASN A 26 8.47 -0.41 -2.03
N GLY A 27 8.63 -0.61 -3.34
CA GLY A 27 9.92 -0.91 -3.96
C GLY A 27 9.83 -1.98 -5.07
N ILE A 28 10.83 -2.06 -5.93
CA ILE A 28 10.73 -2.79 -7.20
C ILE A 28 11.01 -4.29 -7.07
N SER A 29 11.61 -4.74 -5.97
CA SER A 29 12.07 -6.11 -5.82
C SER A 29 10.94 -7.06 -5.37
N LEU A 30 11.18 -8.36 -5.56
CA LEU A 30 10.30 -9.39 -5.00
C LEU A 30 10.22 -9.28 -3.47
N GLY A 31 11.35 -9.02 -2.80
CA GLY A 31 11.40 -8.81 -1.36
C GLY A 31 10.50 -7.65 -0.91
N ASP A 32 10.56 -6.52 -1.61
CA ASP A 32 9.71 -5.36 -1.32
C ASP A 32 8.22 -5.69 -1.46
N SER A 33 7.87 -6.51 -2.45
CA SER A 33 6.49 -6.93 -2.67
C SER A 33 5.96 -7.85 -1.57
N ILE A 34 6.80 -8.75 -1.05
CA ILE A 34 6.46 -9.61 0.09
C ILE A 34 6.28 -8.76 1.36
N LEU A 35 7.24 -7.87 1.64
CA LEU A 35 7.17 -6.98 2.80
C LEU A 35 5.96 -6.04 2.74
N ALA A 36 5.58 -5.57 1.55
CA ALA A 36 4.39 -4.76 1.35
C ALA A 36 3.09 -5.49 1.73
N GLY A 37 3.00 -6.79 1.44
CA GLY A 37 1.86 -7.60 1.86
C GLY A 37 1.76 -7.74 3.38
N LEU A 38 2.90 -7.91 4.06
CA LEU A 38 2.96 -7.95 5.52
C LEU A 38 2.55 -6.61 6.14
N ASP A 39 3.01 -5.49 5.58
CA ASP A 39 2.63 -4.14 6.00
C ASP A 39 1.12 -3.90 5.88
N VAL A 40 0.53 -4.22 4.73
CA VAL A 40 -0.93 -4.09 4.54
C VAL A 40 -1.71 -4.97 5.51
N THR A 41 -1.25 -6.20 5.76
CA THR A 41 -1.89 -7.09 6.73
C THR A 41 -1.89 -6.47 8.13
N HIS A 42 -0.79 -5.83 8.54
CA HIS A 42 -0.72 -5.10 9.80
C HIS A 42 -1.69 -3.92 9.85
N ARG A 43 -1.75 -3.12 8.77
CA ARG A 43 -2.66 -1.97 8.65
C ARG A 43 -4.13 -2.37 8.70
N ILE A 44 -4.49 -3.51 8.11
CA ILE A 44 -5.85 -4.08 8.19
C ILE A 44 -6.19 -4.46 9.64
N ASN A 45 -5.26 -5.07 10.39
CA ASN A 45 -5.48 -5.49 11.77
C ASN A 45 -5.57 -4.33 12.78
N GLN A 46 -5.20 -3.10 12.40
CA GLN A 46 -5.25 -1.92 13.27
C GLN A 46 -6.49 -1.02 13.02
N GLN A 47 -7.38 -1.42 12.12
CA GLN A 47 -8.70 -0.78 11.96
C GLN A 47 -9.70 -1.32 12.97
#